data_AF-A0A429GES9-F1
#
_entry.id   AF-A0A429GES9-F1
#
_cell.length_a   1.000
_cell.length_b   1.000
_cell.length_c   1.000
_cell.angle_alpha   90.00
_cell.angle_beta   90.00
_cell.angle_gamma   90.00
#
_symmetry.space_group_name_H-M   'P 1'
#
loop_
_entity.id
_entity.type
_entity.pdbx_description
1 polymer ?
#
loop_
_entity_poly.entity_id
_entity_poly.type
_entity_poly.pdbx_seq_one_letter_code
_entity_poly.pdbx_strand_id
1 'polypeptide(L)'
;MTTISVTENVKRALLKIASELQSKLGIRIDLNEAIRYLLKRGKKNPNLLEEACRPIPEFELAYEELIEEKKRDEERARRKYGV
;
A
#
# COMPACT_ATOMS: atom_id res chain seq x y z
N MET A 1 26.97 -9.66 -5.15
CA MET A 1 26.92 -8.45 -4.31
C MET A 1 27.84 -7.44 -4.98
N THR A 2 27.33 -6.26 -5.34
CA THR A 2 28.09 -5.25 -6.07
C THR A 2 28.25 -4.04 -5.16
N THR A 3 29.47 -3.55 -4.98
CA THR A 3 29.75 -2.42 -4.08
C THR A 3 29.59 -1.11 -4.85
N ILE A 4 28.72 -0.23 -4.36
CA ILE A 4 28.58 1.14 -4.87
C ILE A 4 29.02 2.08 -3.75
N SER A 5 30.07 2.84 -3.99
CA SER A 5 30.56 3.84 -3.06
C SER A 5 29.72 5.11 -3.21
N VAL A 6 29.20 5.61 -2.09
CA VAL A 6 28.43 6.86 -2.05
C VAL A 6 29.05 7.82 -1.04
N THR A 7 28.85 9.10 -1.24
CA THR A 7 29.28 10.14 -0.31
C THR A 7 28.47 10.08 1.00
N GLU A 8 29.05 10.56 2.10
CA GLU A 8 28.44 10.47 3.44
C GLU A 8 27.09 11.21 3.54
N ASN A 9 26.94 12.33 2.84
CA ASN A 9 25.68 13.05 2.73
C ASN A 9 24.57 12.21 2.05
N VAL A 10 24.89 11.46 0.99
CA VAL A 10 23.94 10.56 0.30
C VAL A 10 23.55 9.41 1.21
N LYS A 11 24.52 8.83 1.92
CA LYS A 11 24.24 7.77 2.92
C LYS A 11 23.27 8.24 4.00
N ARG A 12 23.48 9.45 4.55
CA ARG A 12 22.56 10.06 5.54
C ARG A 12 21.17 10.30 4.96
N ALA A 13 21.07 10.77 3.72
CA ALA A 13 19.80 10.96 3.05
C ALA A 13 19.04 9.64 2.86
N LEU A 14 19.73 8.57 2.43
CA LEU A 14 19.12 7.24 2.29
C LEU A 14 18.65 6.68 3.63
N LEU A 15 19.41 6.87 4.70
CA LEU A 15 18.99 6.47 6.05
C LEU A 15 17.70 7.19 6.47
N LYS A 16 17.61 8.50 6.24
CA LYS A 16 16.40 9.28 6.54
C LYS A 16 15.18 8.72 5.78
N ILE A 17 15.34 8.44 4.49
CA ILE A 17 14.28 7.89 3.65
C ILE A 17 13.86 6.49 4.13
N ALA A 18 14.83 5.64 4.49
CA ALA A 18 14.56 4.31 5.04
C ALA A 18 13.77 4.40 6.36
N SER A 19 14.15 5.32 7.26
CA SER A 19 13.41 5.55 8.52
C SER A 19 11.98 6.01 8.28
N GLU A 20 11.77 6.96 7.36
CA GLU A 20 10.42 7.43 7.00
C GLU A 20 9.56 6.31 6.42
N LEU A 21 10.12 5.46 5.55
CA LEU A 21 9.41 4.31 4.98
C LEU A 21 9.10 3.27 6.04
N GLN A 22 10.04 2.98 6.94
CA GLN A 22 9.86 2.03 8.03
C GLN A 22 8.73 2.48 8.97
N SER A 23 8.68 3.77 9.33
CA SER A 23 7.57 4.31 10.12
C SER A 23 6.22 4.22 9.41
N LYS A 24 6.18 4.42 8.09
CA LYS A 24 4.94 4.36 7.30
C LYS A 24 4.40 2.94 7.11
N LEU A 25 5.29 1.97 6.88
CA LEU A 25 4.92 0.60 6.52
C LEU A 25 4.92 -0.35 7.73
N GLY A 26 5.48 0.06 8.87
CA GLY A 26 5.55 -0.78 10.07
C GLY A 26 6.49 -1.97 9.95
N ILE A 27 7.34 -2.01 8.92
CA ILE A 27 8.30 -3.08 8.66
C ILE A 27 9.71 -2.51 8.58
N ARG A 28 10.72 -3.33 8.93
CA ARG A 28 12.14 -2.95 8.83
C ARG A 28 12.50 -2.75 7.36
N ILE A 29 13.19 -1.64 7.07
CA ILE A 29 13.62 -1.31 5.71
C ILE A 29 15.12 -1.12 5.62
N ASP A 30 15.74 -1.76 4.62
CA ASP A 30 17.18 -1.63 4.35
C ASP A 30 17.49 -0.54 3.29
N LEU A 31 18.78 -0.25 3.09
CA LEU A 31 19.21 0.78 2.14
C LEU A 31 18.93 0.37 0.67
N ASN A 32 18.94 -0.92 0.35
CA ASN A 32 18.63 -1.38 -1.00
C ASN A 32 17.14 -1.20 -1.30
N GLU A 33 16.27 -1.47 -0.34
CA GLU A 33 14.83 -1.23 -0.43
C GLU A 33 14.52 0.26 -0.57
N ALA A 34 15.21 1.11 0.19
CA ALA A 34 15.11 2.56 0.02
C ALA A 34 15.53 3.00 -1.40
N ILE A 35 16.62 2.46 -1.94
CA ILE A 35 17.05 2.73 -3.33
C ILE A 35 15.99 2.24 -4.32
N ARG A 36 15.47 1.02 -4.19
CA ARG A 36 14.40 0.49 -5.06
C ARG A 36 13.16 1.37 -5.00
N TYR A 37 12.77 1.84 -3.82
CA TYR A 37 11.66 2.74 -3.65
C TYR A 37 11.88 4.05 -4.44
N LEU A 38 13.06 4.65 -4.33
CA LEU A 38 13.39 5.88 -5.07
C LEU A 38 13.36 5.68 -6.58
N LEU A 39 13.93 4.57 -7.06
CA LEU A 39 13.90 4.21 -8.48
C LEU A 39 12.48 4.01 -9.01
N LYS A 40 11.58 3.45 -8.19
CA LYS A 40 10.16 3.31 -8.53
C LYS A 40 9.42 4.64 -8.47
N ARG A 41 9.67 5.47 -7.45
CA ARG A 41 9.02 6.78 -7.26
C ARG A 41 9.28 7.74 -8.43
N GLY A 42 10.46 7.67 -9.04
CA GLY A 42 10.80 8.43 -10.25
C GLY A 42 9.99 8.02 -11.48
N LYS A 43 9.46 6.80 -11.51
CA LYS A 43 8.58 6.29 -12.56
C LYS A 43 7.13 6.50 -12.16
N LYS A 44 6.64 7.74 -12.26
CA LYS A 44 5.18 7.97 -12.23
C LYS A 44 4.60 7.29 -13.48
N ASN A 45 3.89 6.19 -13.29
CA ASN A 45 3.12 5.56 -14.37
C ASN A 45 1.71 6.17 -14.35
N PRO A 46 1.41 7.15 -15.21
CA PRO A 46 0.11 7.83 -15.21
C PRO A 46 -1.05 6.84 -15.44
N ASN A 47 -0.78 5.72 -16.12
CA ASN A 47 -1.78 4.72 -16.45
C ASN A 47 -2.22 3.89 -15.22
N LEU A 48 -1.48 3.92 -14.11
CA LEU A 48 -1.86 3.18 -12.89
C LEU A 48 -3.17 3.69 -12.29
N LEU A 49 -3.42 5.01 -12.38
CA LEU A 49 -4.69 5.57 -11.89
C LEU A 49 -5.85 5.10 -12.76
N GLU A 50 -5.67 5.14 -14.08
CA GLU A 50 -6.67 4.69 -15.04
C GLU A 50 -6.95 3.18 -14.92
N GLU A 51 -5.91 2.37 -14.72
CA GLU A 51 -6.03 0.93 -14.50
C GLU A 51 -6.72 0.61 -13.16
N ALA A 52 -6.41 1.32 -12.09
CA ALA A 52 -7.05 1.15 -10.78
C ALA A 52 -8.53 1.56 -10.80
N CYS A 53 -8.90 2.52 -11.65
CA CYS A 53 -10.28 2.96 -11.84
C CYS A 53 -11.03 2.18 -12.94
N ARG A 54 -10.39 1.20 -13.59
CA ARG A 54 -11.05 0.42 -14.64
C ARG A 54 -12.16 -0.42 -14.01
N PRO A 55 -13.35 -0.48 -14.64
CA PRO A 55 -14.41 -1.38 -14.20
C PRO A 55 -13.91 -2.81 -14.15
N ILE A 56 -14.15 -3.49 -13.03
CA ILE A 56 -13.84 -4.91 -12.87
C ILE A 56 -15.04 -5.69 -13.43
N PRO A 57 -14.83 -6.74 -14.25
CA PRO A 57 -15.90 -7.65 -14.59
C PRO A 57 -16.60 -8.17 -13.33
N GLU A 58 -17.93 -8.30 -13.37
CA GLU A 58 -18.75 -8.75 -12.24
C GLU A 58 -18.72 -7.85 -10.99
N PHE A 59 -18.26 -6.60 -11.10
CA PHE A 59 -18.25 -5.66 -9.96
C PHE A 59 -19.63 -5.57 -9.28
N GLU A 60 -20.70 -5.48 -10.06
CA GLU A 60 -22.06 -5.38 -9.54
C GLU A 60 -22.44 -6.59 -8.68
N LEU A 61 -22.10 -7.81 -9.12
CA LEU A 61 -22.37 -9.04 -8.38
C LEU A 61 -21.57 -9.11 -7.07
N ALA A 62 -20.27 -8.79 -7.14
CA ALA A 62 -19.42 -8.76 -5.96
C ALA A 62 -19.86 -7.67 -4.96
N TYR A 63 -20.34 -6.55 -5.46
CA TYR A 63 -20.87 -5.46 -4.64
C TYR A 63 -22.19 -5.85 -3.96
N GLU A 64 -23.11 -6.50 -4.68
CA GLU A 64 -24.35 -7.02 -4.09
C GLU A 64 -24.07 -8.04 -2.99
N GLU A 65 -23.16 -8.99 -3.22
CA GLU A 65 -22.74 -9.98 -2.22
C GLU A 65 -22.19 -9.31 -0.94
N LEU A 66 -21.32 -8.31 -1.10
CA LEU A 66 -20.75 -7.55 0.01
C LEU A 66 -21.83 -6.84 0.83
N ILE A 67 -22.80 -6.21 0.17
CA ILE A 67 -23.90 -5.50 0.84
C ILE A 67 -24.80 -6.47 1.60
N GLU A 68 -25.11 -7.64 1.03
CA GLU A 68 -25.93 -8.66 1.69
C GLU A 68 -25.22 -9.29 2.90
N GLU A 69 -23.90 -9.52 2.83
CA GLU A 69 -23.13 -9.97 4.01
C GLU A 69 -23.14 -8.90 5.11
N LYS A 70 -22.97 -7.62 4.75
CA LYS A 70 -23.03 -6.51 5.70
C LYS A 70 -24.38 -6.44 6.42
N LYS A 71 -25.50 -6.58 5.69
CA LYS A 71 -26.84 -6.63 6.31
C LYS A 71 -26.96 -7.78 7.32
N ARG A 72 -26.44 -8.96 6.97
CA ARG A 72 -26.43 -10.14 7.86
C ARG A 72 -25.57 -9.92 9.10
N ASP A 73 -24.44 -9.24 8.99
CA ASP A 73 -23.60 -8.84 10.12
C ASP A 73 -24.33 -7.86 11.04
N GLU A 74 -24.97 -6.84 10.47
CA GLU A 74 -25.76 -5.84 11.23
C GLU A 74 -26.95 -6.49 11.94
N GLU A 75 -27.66 -7.42 11.29
CA GLU A 75 -28.73 -8.17 11.93
C GLU A 75 -28.22 -9.05 13.08
N ARG A 76 -27.09 -9.74 12.90
CA ARG A 76 -26.47 -10.53 13.97
C ARG A 76 -26.07 -9.64 15.14
N ALA A 77 -25.51 -8.46 14.87
CA ALA A 77 -25.17 -7.47 15.88
C ALA A 77 -26.42 -6.97 16.64
N ARG A 78 -27.50 -6.62 15.92
CA ARG A 78 -28.82 -6.25 16.49
C ARG A 78 -29.35 -7.33 17.42
N ARG A 79 -29.37 -8.59 16.97
CA ARG A 79 -29.87 -9.72 17.78
C ARG A 79 -29.01 -9.98 19.02
N LYS A 80 -27.69 -9.82 18.91
CA LYS A 80 -26.75 -10.14 19.98
C LYS A 80 -26.59 -9.01 21.01
N TYR A 81 -26.67 -7.76 20.57
CA TYR A 81 -26.34 -6.59 21.39
C TYR A 81 -27.48 -5.57 21.53
N GLY A 82 -28.61 -5.76 20.84
CA GLY A 82 -29.80 -4.91 21.00
C GLY A 82 -29.67 -3.48 20.47
N VAL A 83 -28.67 -3.21 19.61
CA VAL A 83 -28.43 -1.92 18.94
C VAL A 83 -28.90 -1.98 17.50
#